data_AF-A0A9W8PWX6-F1
#
_entry.id   AF-A0A9W8PWX6-F1
#
_cell.length_a   1.000
_cell.length_b   1.000
_cell.length_c   1.000
_cell.angle_alpha   90.00
_cell.angle_beta   90.00
_cell.angle_gamma   90.00
#
_symmetry.space_group_name_H-M   'P 1'
#
loop_
_entity.id
_entity.type
_entity.pdbx_description
1 polymer ?
#
loop_
_entity_poly.entity_id
_entity_poly.type
_entity_poly.pdbx_seq_one_letter_code
_entity_poly.pdbx_strand_id
1 'polypeptide(L)'
;MGGTVSVPIDRSRSLKVIGAGYSRTGTLSMAIALEKLLDGPVMHGGSQLLGREDAYVKLWTEVFEARHDRPRLLKLLKAATAGFVAITDAPGNCFVEELLEIYPDAEVICVTRDREKWWASWEAVSKMAGAGFLNIFLMPVPGKRWYPKLVTQFLEQ
;
A
#
# COMPACT_ATOMS: atom_id res chain seq x y z
N MET A 1 15.64 2.51 9.82
CA MET A 1 14.98 1.19 9.82
C MET A 1 14.09 1.06 8.59
N GLY A 2 14.40 0.15 7.67
CA GLY A 2 13.49 -0.57 6.77
C GLY A 2 12.56 0.15 5.78
N GLY A 3 12.26 1.44 5.96
CA GLY A 3 11.17 2.14 5.28
C GLY A 3 11.64 3.18 4.27
N THR A 4 12.74 2.93 3.57
CA THR A 4 13.11 3.79 2.44
C THR A 4 12.07 3.67 1.34
N VAL A 5 11.78 4.79 0.71
CA VAL A 5 10.90 4.85 -0.44
C VAL A 5 11.49 4.01 -1.56
N SER A 6 10.64 3.27 -2.26
CA SER A 6 11.04 2.34 -3.31
C SER A 6 10.41 2.83 -4.60
N VAL A 7 11.25 3.38 -5.48
CA VAL A 7 10.81 3.96 -6.75
C VAL A 7 11.34 3.07 -7.87
N PRO A 8 10.48 2.27 -8.52
CA PRO A 8 10.91 1.44 -9.64
C PRO A 8 11.45 2.28 -10.79
N ILE A 9 12.70 1.99 -11.19
CA ILE A 9 13.33 2.59 -12.38
C ILE A 9 12.90 1.82 -13.63
N ASP A 10 12.94 0.48 -13.54
CA ASP A 10 12.45 -0.43 -14.57
C ASP A 10 10.96 -0.73 -14.37
N ARG A 11 10.12 -0.18 -15.25
CA ARG A 11 8.66 -0.37 -15.22
C ARG A 11 8.19 -1.65 -15.94
N SER A 12 9.10 -2.42 -16.54
CA SER A 12 8.74 -3.68 -17.22
C SER A 12 8.55 -4.85 -16.25
N ARG A 13 9.03 -4.70 -15.00
CA ARG A 13 8.85 -5.70 -13.94
C ARG A 13 7.39 -5.83 -13.50
N SER A 14 7.01 -7.06 -13.20
CA SER A 14 5.68 -7.46 -12.72
C SER A 14 5.72 -7.95 -11.28
N LEU A 15 4.58 -7.86 -10.59
CA LEU A 15 4.42 -8.43 -9.26
C LEU A 15 4.58 -9.95 -9.31
N LYS A 16 5.42 -10.48 -8.42
CA LYS A 16 5.63 -11.90 -8.17
C LYS A 16 5.00 -12.35 -6.85
N VAL A 17 4.87 -11.43 -5.90
CA VAL A 17 4.30 -11.73 -4.57
C VAL A 17 3.33 -10.64 -4.14
N ILE A 18 2.15 -11.05 -3.68
CA ILE A 18 1.10 -10.19 -3.12
C ILE A 18 0.94 -10.50 -1.63
N GLY A 19 1.21 -9.51 -0.79
CA GLY A 19 1.01 -9.60 0.65
C GLY A 19 -0.42 -9.25 1.05
N ALA A 20 -1.20 -10.26 1.44
CA ALA A 20 -2.58 -10.12 1.94
C ALA A 20 -2.66 -9.80 3.45
N GLY A 21 -1.53 -9.80 4.16
CA GLY A 21 -1.49 -9.51 5.60
C GLY A 21 -1.95 -8.09 5.93
N TYR A 22 -2.66 -7.94 7.05
CA TYR A 22 -3.04 -6.61 7.55
C TYR A 22 -1.84 -5.78 7.99
N SER A 23 -2.02 -4.46 7.98
CA SER A 23 -1.08 -3.56 8.63
C SER A 23 -0.81 -4.03 10.06
N ARG A 24 0.44 -3.91 10.50
CA ARG A 24 0.92 -4.30 11.86
C ARG A 24 1.03 -5.80 12.14
N THR A 25 0.99 -6.65 11.11
CA THR A 25 1.33 -8.09 11.23
C THR A 25 2.80 -8.41 10.90
N GLY A 26 3.63 -7.40 10.59
CA GLY A 26 5.03 -7.60 10.17
C GLY A 26 5.29 -7.30 8.69
N THR A 27 4.39 -6.57 8.03
CA THR A 27 4.43 -6.22 6.60
C THR A 27 5.74 -5.56 6.18
N LEU A 28 6.33 -4.68 7.00
CA LEU A 28 7.61 -4.04 6.69
C LEU A 28 8.78 -5.03 6.67
N SER A 29 8.84 -5.95 7.65
CA SER A 29 9.86 -6.99 7.68
C SER A 29 9.72 -7.92 6.48
N MET A 30 8.48 -8.21 6.08
CA MET A 30 8.21 -8.98 4.87
C MET A 30 8.66 -8.24 3.60
N ALA A 31 8.41 -6.93 3.50
CA ALA A 31 8.87 -6.13 2.37
C ALA A 31 10.39 -6.21 2.21
N ILE A 32 11.15 -6.01 3.30
CA ILE A 32 12.62 -6.08 3.30
C ILE A 32 13.12 -7.48 2.89
N ALA A 33 12.44 -8.54 3.34
CA ALA A 33 12.79 -9.90 2.94
C ALA A 33 12.57 -10.12 1.44
N LEU A 34 11.42 -9.67 0.92
CA LEU A 34 11.07 -9.80 -0.50
C LEU A 34 11.96 -8.96 -1.41
N GLU A 35 12.38 -7.75 -0.98
CA GLU A 35 13.34 -6.93 -1.71
C GLU A 35 14.64 -7.69 -1.96
N LYS A 36 15.12 -8.42 -0.94
CA LYS A 36 16.33 -9.25 -1.03
C LYS A 36 16.13 -10.51 -1.86
N LEU A 37 15.00 -11.21 -1.67
CA LEU A 37 14.73 -12.49 -2.34
C LEU A 37 14.41 -12.34 -3.82
N LEU A 38 13.72 -11.26 -4.19
CA LEU A 38 13.26 -11.01 -5.57
C LEU A 38 14.16 -10.03 -6.33
N ASP A 39 15.20 -9.52 -5.66
CA ASP A 39 16.15 -8.53 -6.19
C ASP A 39 15.42 -7.36 -6.86
N GLY A 40 14.57 -6.66 -6.11
CA GLY A 40 13.72 -5.63 -6.71
C GLY A 40 12.91 -4.78 -5.75
N PRO A 41 12.31 -3.70 -6.27
CA PRO A 41 11.55 -2.76 -5.46
C PRO A 41 10.25 -3.40 -4.97
N VAL A 42 9.95 -3.25 -3.68
CA VAL A 42 8.70 -3.69 -3.08
C VAL A 42 7.86 -2.50 -2.65
N MET A 43 6.59 -2.53 -3.00
CA MET A 43 5.62 -1.55 -2.54
C MET A 43 5.25 -1.89 -1.09
N HIS A 44 5.55 -0.99 -0.15
CA HIS A 44 5.08 -1.06 1.24
C HIS A 44 4.29 0.21 1.57
N GLY A 45 3.08 0.01 2.08
CA GLY A 45 2.14 1.08 2.44
C GLY A 45 2.75 2.23 3.22
N GLY A 46 3.33 1.90 4.37
CA GLY A 46 3.96 2.88 5.26
C GLY A 46 5.06 3.70 4.61
N SER A 47 5.96 3.07 3.82
CA SER A 47 7.06 3.80 3.19
C SER A 47 6.61 4.60 1.96
N GLN A 48 5.76 4.03 1.10
CA GLN A 48 5.36 4.69 -0.14
C GLN A 48 4.38 5.84 0.12
N LEU A 49 3.34 5.63 0.93
CA LEU A 49 2.30 6.64 1.14
C LEU A 49 2.77 7.84 1.96
N LEU A 50 3.85 7.68 2.72
CA LEU A 50 4.46 8.75 3.50
C LEU A 50 5.77 9.29 2.89
N GLY A 51 6.25 8.75 1.77
CA GLY A 51 7.54 9.17 1.23
C GLY A 51 7.55 9.47 -0.27
N ARG A 52 6.46 9.18 -0.99
CA ARG A 52 6.35 9.43 -2.42
C ARG A 52 5.79 10.80 -2.75
N GLU A 53 5.97 11.17 -4.01
CA GLU A 53 5.42 12.35 -4.65
C GLU A 53 3.88 12.40 -4.62
N ASP A 54 3.34 13.61 -4.69
CA ASP A 54 1.89 13.89 -4.64
C ASP A 54 1.10 13.03 -5.64
N ALA A 55 1.63 12.88 -6.85
CA ALA A 55 1.02 12.11 -7.91
C ALA A 55 0.83 10.63 -7.55
N TYR A 56 1.78 10.03 -6.83
CA TYR A 56 1.69 8.62 -6.45
C TYR A 56 0.67 8.39 -5.32
N VAL A 57 0.63 9.28 -4.33
CA VAL A 57 -0.38 9.21 -3.25
C VAL A 57 -1.78 9.50 -3.80
N LYS A 58 -1.89 10.44 -4.74
CA LYS A 58 -3.14 10.72 -5.47
C LYS A 58 -3.61 9.52 -6.29
N LEU A 59 -2.69 8.80 -6.96
CA LEU A 59 -3.03 7.61 -7.72
C LEU A 59 -3.72 6.54 -6.85
N TRP A 60 -3.25 6.33 -5.62
CA TRP A 60 -3.93 5.40 -4.70
C TRP A 60 -5.29 5.91 -4.21
N THR A 61 -5.47 7.23 -4.09
CA THR A 61 -6.81 7.81 -3.86
C THR A 61 -7.76 7.47 -5.00
N GLU A 62 -7.30 7.61 -6.25
CA GLU A 62 -8.08 7.29 -7.45
C GLU A 62 -8.39 5.79 -7.57
N VAL A 63 -7.47 4.92 -7.13
CA VAL A 63 -7.71 3.47 -7.04
C VAL A 63 -8.90 3.18 -6.13
N PHE A 64 -8.96 3.77 -4.93
CA PHE A 64 -10.10 3.59 -4.04
C PHE A 64 -11.41 4.17 -4.61
N GLU A 65 -11.36 5.32 -5.27
CA GLU A 65 -12.54 5.90 -5.95
C GLU A 65 -13.08 4.99 -7.07
N ALA A 66 -12.21 4.24 -7.73
CA ALA A 66 -12.57 3.32 -8.79
C ALA A 66 -13.04 1.94 -8.29
N ARG A 67 -13.17 1.70 -6.97
CA ARG A 67 -13.51 0.39 -6.38
C ARG A 67 -14.72 -0.30 -7.03
N HIS A 68 -15.70 0.47 -7.51
CA HIS A 68 -16.91 -0.04 -8.15
C HIS A 68 -16.93 0.09 -9.69
N ASP A 69 -15.84 0.55 -10.30
CA ASP A 69 -15.62 0.66 -11.75
C ASP A 69 -14.44 -0.24 -12.14
N ARG A 70 -14.72 -1.52 -12.41
CA ARG A 70 -13.69 -2.55 -12.55
C ARG A 70 -12.68 -2.27 -13.68
N PRO A 71 -13.07 -1.87 -14.90
CA PRO A 71 -12.11 -1.52 -15.95
C PRO A 71 -11.17 -0.37 -15.53
N ARG A 72 -11.69 0.65 -14.85
CA ARG A 72 -10.88 1.77 -14.34
C ARG A 72 -9.98 1.32 -13.20
N LEU A 73 -10.50 0.54 -12.26
CA LEU A 73 -9.77 -0.01 -11.11
C LEU A 73 -8.54 -0.79 -11.55
N LEU A 74 -8.71 -1.75 -12.46
CA LEU A 74 -7.62 -2.61 -12.94
C LEU A 74 -6.53 -1.78 -13.62
N LYS A 75 -6.92 -0.77 -14.42
CA LYS A 75 -5.98 0.15 -15.07
C LYS A 75 -5.17 0.95 -14.03
N LEU A 76 -5.82 1.48 -13.00
CA LEU A 76 -5.17 2.28 -11.97
C LEU A 76 -4.28 1.42 -11.06
N LEU A 77 -4.73 0.22 -10.67
CA LEU A 77 -3.94 -0.74 -9.91
C LEU A 77 -2.68 -1.16 -10.66
N LYS A 78 -2.79 -1.45 -11.96
CA LYS A 78 -1.62 -1.74 -12.81
C LYS A 78 -0.66 -0.56 -12.86
N ALA A 79 -1.16 0.68 -12.97
CA ALA A 79 -0.33 1.87 -12.94
C ALA A 79 0.39 2.08 -11.58
N ALA A 80 -0.30 1.80 -10.47
CA ALA A 80 0.21 1.97 -9.11
C ALA A 80 1.26 0.93 -8.72
N THR A 81 1.20 -0.26 -9.34
CA THR A 81 2.07 -1.41 -9.07
C THR A 81 3.16 -1.63 -10.13
N ALA A 82 3.14 -0.89 -11.24
CA ALA A 82 4.11 -1.04 -12.32
C ALA A 82 5.57 -0.90 -11.83
N GLY A 83 6.40 -1.88 -12.17
CA GLY A 83 7.82 -1.93 -11.83
C GLY A 83 8.13 -2.53 -10.45
N PHE A 84 7.13 -2.74 -9.60
CA PHE A 84 7.32 -3.44 -8.32
C PHE A 84 7.36 -4.95 -8.52
N VAL A 85 8.20 -5.65 -7.74
CA VAL A 85 8.28 -7.12 -7.74
C VAL A 85 7.42 -7.76 -6.66
N ALA A 86 7.05 -6.99 -5.63
CA ALA A 86 6.05 -7.41 -4.64
C ALA A 86 5.31 -6.20 -4.06
N ILE A 87 4.19 -6.48 -3.41
CA ILE A 87 3.41 -5.50 -2.65
C ILE A 87 3.03 -6.05 -1.29
N THR A 88 3.10 -5.21 -0.25
CA THR A 88 2.76 -5.56 1.13
C THR A 88 2.10 -4.37 1.80
N ASP A 89 1.33 -4.62 2.86
CA ASP A 89 0.61 -3.58 3.63
C ASP A 89 -0.59 -2.97 2.87
N ALA A 90 -1.34 -2.12 3.56
CA ALA A 90 -2.34 -1.28 2.91
C ALA A 90 -1.68 -0.22 2.03
N PRO A 91 -2.20 0.10 0.84
CA PRO A 91 -3.53 -0.26 0.34
C PRO A 91 -3.56 -1.53 -0.52
N GLY A 92 -2.41 -2.13 -0.86
CA GLY A 92 -2.34 -3.26 -1.78
C GLY A 92 -3.11 -4.50 -1.30
N ASN A 93 -3.07 -4.78 0.01
CA ASN A 93 -3.81 -5.90 0.60
C ASN A 93 -5.35 -5.78 0.49
N CYS A 94 -5.88 -4.60 0.13
CA CYS A 94 -7.30 -4.37 -0.05
C CYS A 94 -7.83 -4.77 -1.44
N PHE A 95 -6.94 -5.21 -2.33
CA PHE A 95 -7.23 -5.48 -3.75
C PHE A 95 -6.59 -6.80 -4.22
N VAL A 96 -6.49 -7.81 -3.33
CA VAL A 96 -5.79 -9.08 -3.65
C VAL A 96 -6.40 -9.76 -4.88
N GLU A 97 -7.73 -9.79 -4.98
CA GLU A 97 -8.44 -10.41 -6.11
C GLU A 97 -8.15 -9.70 -7.42
N GLU A 98 -8.21 -8.36 -7.43
CA GLU A 98 -7.90 -7.56 -8.62
C GLU A 98 -6.43 -7.65 -8.99
N LEU A 99 -5.53 -7.73 -8.01
CA LEU A 99 -4.11 -7.89 -8.25
C LEU A 99 -3.80 -9.26 -8.86
N LEU A 100 -4.49 -10.33 -8.44
CA LEU A 100 -4.40 -11.64 -9.09
C LEU A 100 -4.99 -11.66 -10.50
N GLU A 101 -6.02 -10.87 -10.76
CA GLU A 101 -6.54 -10.70 -12.13
C GLU A 101 -5.50 -10.04 -13.05
N ILE A 102 -4.74 -9.07 -12.55
CA ILE A 102 -3.69 -8.37 -13.31
C ILE A 102 -2.42 -9.24 -13.43
N TYR A 103 -2.07 -9.97 -12.37
CA TYR A 103 -0.84 -10.74 -12.22
C TYR A 103 -1.18 -12.18 -11.79
N PRO A 104 -1.69 -13.02 -12.71
CA PRO A 104 -2.17 -14.37 -12.38
C PRO A 104 -1.09 -15.34 -11.89
N ASP A 105 0.18 -15.07 -12.23
CA ASP A 105 1.32 -15.87 -11.81
C ASP A 105 1.92 -15.42 -10.45
N ALA A 106 1.32 -14.41 -9.80
CA ALA A 106 1.81 -13.91 -8.51
C ALA A 106 1.35 -14.80 -7.35
N GLU A 107 2.27 -15.12 -6.45
CA GLU A 107 1.98 -15.88 -5.24
C GLU A 107 1.39 -14.97 -4.15
N VAL A 108 0.39 -15.46 -3.42
CA VAL A 108 -0.21 -14.72 -2.30
C VAL A 108 0.34 -15.21 -0.97
N ILE A 109 0.85 -14.29 -0.16
CA ILE A 109 1.31 -14.57 1.20
C ILE A 109 0.47 -13.81 2.22
N CYS A 110 0.14 -14.46 3.33
CA CYS A 110 -0.59 -13.82 4.44
C CYS A 110 0.19 -13.99 5.74
N VAL A 111 0.86 -12.92 6.17
CA VAL A 111 1.51 -12.88 7.49
C VAL A 111 0.47 -12.58 8.54
N THR A 112 0.31 -13.49 9.49
CA THR A 112 -0.67 -13.39 10.56
C THR A 112 -0.01 -13.08 11.90
N ARG A 113 -0.82 -12.56 12.82
CA ARG A 113 -0.43 -12.25 14.19
C ARG A 113 -1.61 -12.60 15.11
N ASP A 114 -1.31 -12.95 16.35
CA ASP A 114 -2.32 -13.06 17.40
C ASP A 114 -3.22 -11.81 17.43
N ARG A 115 -4.53 -12.02 17.53
CA ARG A 115 -5.54 -10.97 17.36
C ARG A 115 -5.38 -9.84 18.38
N GLU A 116 -5.24 -10.19 19.66
CA GLU A 116 -5.17 -9.19 20.73
C GLU A 116 -3.87 -8.38 20.64
N LYS A 117 -2.75 -9.05 20.36
CA LYS A 117 -1.47 -8.39 20.12
C LYS A 117 -1.48 -7.52 18.86
N TRP A 118 -2.21 -7.93 17.82
CA TRP A 118 -2.39 -7.12 16.62
C TRP A 118 -3.21 -5.88 16.92
N TRP A 119 -4.37 -6.02 17.59
CA TRP A 119 -5.24 -4.90 17.91
C TRP A 119 -4.54 -3.86 18.77
N ALA A 120 -3.86 -4.28 19.84
CA ALA A 120 -3.07 -3.37 20.67
C ALA A 120 -2.01 -2.60 19.87
N SER A 121 -1.41 -3.22 18.85
CA SER A 121 -0.46 -2.54 17.96
C SER A 121 -1.13 -1.66 16.90
N TRP A 122 -2.33 -2.02 16.44
CA TRP A 122 -3.06 -1.29 15.42
C TRP A 122 -3.75 -0.05 15.99
N GLU A 123 -4.37 -0.17 17.17
CA GLU A 123 -5.08 0.91 17.85
C GLU A 123 -4.19 2.14 18.06
N ALA A 124 -2.93 1.94 18.48
CA ALA A 124 -1.98 3.04 18.64
C ALA A 124 -1.71 3.78 17.32
N VAL A 125 -1.69 3.07 16.19
CA VAL A 125 -1.44 3.65 14.87
C VAL A 125 -2.71 4.30 14.31
N SER A 126 -3.87 3.66 14.45
CA SER A 126 -5.13 4.16 13.91
C SER A 126 -5.59 5.44 14.61
N LYS A 127 -5.40 5.56 15.93
CA LYS A 127 -5.67 6.81 16.68
C LYS A 127 -4.84 7.99 16.16
N MET A 128 -3.58 7.74 15.80
CA MET A 128 -2.70 8.77 15.26
C MET A 128 -3.05 9.12 13.81
N ALA A 129 -3.41 8.12 12.99
CA ALA A 129 -3.76 8.33 11.58
C ALA A 129 -5.15 9.00 11.40
N GLY A 130 -6.11 8.72 12.28
CA GLY A 130 -7.48 9.24 12.23
C GLY A 130 -7.67 10.63 12.84
N ALA A 131 -6.59 11.33 13.20
CA ALA A 131 -6.70 12.66 13.80
C ALA A 131 -7.11 13.69 12.74
N GLY A 132 -8.41 13.97 12.63
CA GLY A 132 -9.02 14.76 11.55
C GLY A 132 -8.43 16.16 11.32
N PHE A 133 -7.74 16.75 12.31
CA PHE A 133 -7.02 18.01 12.12
C PHE A 133 -5.86 17.89 11.10
N LEU A 134 -5.26 16.69 10.95
CA LEU A 134 -4.19 16.41 9.98
C LEU A 134 -4.61 16.76 8.55
N ASN A 135 -5.91 16.69 8.24
CA ASN A 135 -6.44 17.03 6.93
C ASN A 135 -6.14 18.49 6.55
N ILE A 136 -6.39 19.41 7.49
CA ILE A 136 -6.17 20.85 7.28
C ILE A 136 -4.66 21.17 7.28
N PHE A 137 -3.91 20.57 8.20
CA PHE A 137 -2.47 20.83 8.32
C PHE A 137 -1.63 20.26 7.18
N LEU A 138 -2.01 19.12 6.60
CA LEU A 138 -1.28 18.50 5.49
C LEU A 138 -1.70 19.02 4.12
N MET A 139 -2.82 19.74 4.01
CA MET A 139 -3.30 20.33 2.75
C MET A 139 -2.24 21.15 1.99
N PRO A 140 -1.48 22.08 2.63
CA PRO A 140 -0.45 22.84 1.91
C PRO A 140 0.82 22.01 1.61
N VAL A 141 1.00 20.84 2.23
CA VAL A 141 2.24 20.05 2.14
C VAL A 141 2.21 19.13 0.92
N PRO A 142 3.03 19.39 -0.12
CA PRO A 142 3.11 18.51 -1.29
C PRO A 142 3.53 17.09 -0.90
N GLY A 143 2.92 16.08 -1.52
CA GLY A 143 3.20 14.67 -1.21
C GLY A 143 2.47 14.14 0.03
N LYS A 144 1.83 15.02 0.82
CA LYS A 144 1.13 14.64 2.05
C LYS A 144 -0.34 15.02 2.06
N ARG A 145 -0.76 15.99 1.25
CA ARG A 145 -2.15 16.47 1.18
C ARG A 145 -3.20 15.39 0.86
N TRP A 146 -2.81 14.33 0.14
CA TRP A 146 -3.72 13.22 -0.22
C TRP A 146 -3.78 12.12 0.83
N TYR A 147 -2.80 12.07 1.75
CA TYR A 147 -2.70 11.01 2.74
C TYR A 147 -3.94 10.94 3.66
N PRO A 148 -4.47 12.05 4.20
CA PRO A 148 -5.69 11.99 5.01
C PRO A 148 -6.91 11.43 4.27
N LYS A 149 -7.13 11.85 3.00
CA LYS A 149 -8.23 11.32 2.18
C LYS A 149 -8.08 9.81 1.97
N LEU A 150 -6.85 9.37 1.69
CA LEU A 150 -6.54 7.95 1.55
C LEU A 150 -6.80 7.17 2.82
N VAL A 151 -6.47 7.73 4.00
CA VAL A 151 -6.77 7.11 5.30
C VAL A 151 -8.28 7.00 5.51
N THR A 152 -9.06 8.04 5.21
CA THR A 152 -10.52 8.00 5.29
C THR A 152 -11.09 6.90 4.38
N GLN A 153 -10.70 6.88 3.10
CA GLN A 153 -11.11 5.85 2.15
C GLN A 153 -10.72 4.44 2.60
N PHE A 154 -9.54 4.29 3.23
CA PHE A 154 -9.09 3.01 3.76
C PHE A 154 -9.95 2.51 4.93
N LEU A 155 -10.45 3.42 5.77
CA LEU A 155 -11.30 3.09 6.92
C LEU A 155 -12.77 2.86 6.56
N GLU A 156 -13.22 3.39 5.42
CA GLU A 156 -14.60 3.30 4.91
C GLU A 156 -14.84 2.10 3.97
N GLN A 157 -13.85 1.20 3.85
CA GLN A 157 -13.91 0.04 2.96
C GLN A 157 -14.90 -1.03 3.40
#